data_AF-A0A447TXS9-F1
#
_entry.id   AF-A0A447TXS9-F1
#
_cell.length_a   1.000
_cell.length_b   1.000
_cell.length_c   1.000
_cell.angle_alpha   90.00
_cell.angle_beta   90.00
_cell.angle_gamma   90.00
#
_symmetry.space_group_name_H-M   'P 1'
#
loop_
_entity.id
_entity.type
_entity.pdbx_description
1 polymer ?
#
loop_
_entity_poly.entity_id
_entity_poly.type
_entity_poly.pdbx_seq_one_letter_code
_entity_poly.pdbx_strand_id
1 'polypeptide(L)'
;MCEVIRVVARDGTRYSYIVWMDMDTKLPMRVDLLDRDGETLEQFRVIAFTVSQDIGSNMQALAKANLPPLLSVPGGEKTKFNWSPSWVPQGFSEVSSSRRPLPTMDNLPIESRLYSDGLF
;
A
#
# COMPACT_ATOMS: atom_id res chain seq x y z
N MET A 1 -18.94 -9.01 16.82
CA MET A 1 -19.77 -7.97 16.13
C MET A 1 -18.80 -7.06 15.40
N CYS A 2 -19.14 -6.52 14.22
CA CYS A 2 -18.23 -5.62 13.50
C CYS A 2 -18.68 -4.15 13.60
N GLU A 3 -17.73 -3.25 13.70
CA GLU A 3 -17.91 -1.82 13.44
C GLU A 3 -17.60 -1.53 11.96
N VAL A 4 -18.39 -0.64 11.35
CA VAL A 4 -18.25 -0.29 9.93
C VAL A 4 -17.80 1.15 9.81
N ILE A 5 -16.62 1.35 9.23
CA ILE A 5 -15.97 2.65 9.14
C ILE A 5 -15.76 2.98 7.66
N ARG A 6 -16.22 4.17 7.24
CA ARG A 6 -15.93 4.71 5.91
C ARG A 6 -14.75 5.66 5.98
N VAL A 7 -13.72 5.43 5.16
CA VAL A 7 -12.55 6.30 5.05
C VAL A 7 -12.62 7.01 3.70
N VAL A 8 -12.77 8.34 3.74
CA VAL A 8 -12.96 9.19 2.56
C VAL A 8 -12.03 10.38 2.60
N ALA A 9 -11.40 10.65 1.45
CA ALA A 9 -10.72 11.90 1.15
C ALA A 9 -11.62 13.12 1.34
N ARG A 10 -11.24 14.08 2.19
CA ARG A 10 -12.06 15.29 2.44
C ARG A 10 -12.21 16.19 1.21
N ASP A 11 -11.21 16.19 0.31
CA ASP A 11 -11.24 16.94 -0.95
C ASP A 11 -11.93 16.16 -2.08
N GLY A 12 -12.41 14.94 -1.81
CA GLY A 12 -13.10 14.08 -2.77
C GLY A 12 -12.26 13.58 -3.93
N THR A 13 -10.92 13.71 -3.89
CA THR A 13 -10.04 13.42 -5.04
C THR A 13 -9.54 11.98 -5.14
N ARG A 14 -9.84 11.14 -4.15
CA ARG A 14 -9.37 9.74 -4.08
C ARG A 14 -10.54 8.77 -4.03
N TYR A 15 -10.20 7.50 -4.19
CA TYR A 15 -11.08 6.39 -3.85
C TYR A 15 -11.40 6.37 -2.36
N SER A 16 -12.41 5.58 -1.99
CA SER A 16 -12.83 5.44 -0.59
C SER A 16 -12.79 4.00 -0.14
N TYR A 17 -12.64 3.79 1.16
CA TYR A 17 -12.72 2.47 1.76
C TYR A 17 -13.95 2.34 2.66
N ILE A 18 -14.53 1.14 2.69
CA ILE A 18 -15.38 0.70 3.79
C ILE A 18 -14.69 -0.46 4.48
N VAL A 19 -14.46 -0.32 5.78
CA VAL A 19 -13.77 -1.32 6.60
C VAL A 19 -14.74 -1.85 7.64
N TRP A 20 -14.93 -3.17 7.65
CA TRP A 20 -15.60 -3.88 8.72
C TRP A 20 -14.53 -4.41 9.67
N MET A 21 -14.48 -3.84 10.86
CA MET A 21 -13.50 -4.19 11.89
C MET A 21 -14.18 -4.99 13.00
N ASP A 22 -13.62 -6.15 13.35
CA ASP A 22 -14.12 -6.93 14.49
C ASP A 22 -13.94 -6.15 15.80
N MET A 23 -15.00 -6.05 16.60
CA MET A 23 -15.01 -5.21 17.79
C MET A 23 -14.15 -5.76 18.93
N ASP A 24 -13.90 -7.05 18.97
CA ASP A 24 -13.16 -7.66 20.07
C ASP A 24 -11.67 -7.64 19.77
N THR A 25 -11.28 -8.05 18.55
CA THR A 25 -9.88 -8.23 18.14
C THR A 25 -9.29 -7.03 17.39
N LYS A 26 -10.14 -6.12 16.90
CA LYS A 26 -9.78 -4.99 16.02
C LYS A 26 -9.18 -5.39 14.67
N LEU A 27 -9.30 -6.67 14.30
CA LEU A 27 -8.85 -7.16 13.01
C LEU A 27 -9.86 -6.81 11.90
N PRO A 28 -9.39 -6.46 10.68
CA PRO A 28 -10.29 -6.19 9.55
C PRO A 28 -10.90 -7.50 9.03
N MET A 29 -12.23 -7.58 9.05
CA MET A 29 -13.00 -8.74 8.58
C MET A 29 -13.41 -8.61 7.11
N ARG A 30 -13.63 -7.38 6.65
CA ARG A 30 -13.86 -7.05 5.25
C ARG A 30 -13.33 -5.65 4.97
N VAL A 31 -12.80 -5.46 3.78
CA VAL A 31 -12.38 -4.15 3.27
C VAL A 31 -12.82 -4.05 1.82
N ASP A 32 -13.66 -3.06 1.51
CA ASP A 32 -14.05 -2.74 0.14
C ASP A 32 -13.35 -1.44 -0.27
N LEU A 33 -12.63 -1.47 -1.39
CA LEU A 33 -12.13 -0.28 -2.09
C LEU A 33 -13.18 0.12 -3.13
N LEU A 34 -13.65 1.35 -3.03
CA LEU A 34 -14.70 1.91 -3.88
C LEU A 34 -14.18 3.05 -4.73
N ASP A 35 -14.65 3.14 -5.96
CA ASP A 35 -14.42 4.31 -6.80
C ASP A 35 -15.19 5.56 -6.31
N ARG A 36 -15.19 6.62 -7.11
CA ARG A 36 -15.85 7.89 -6.75
C ARG A 36 -17.37 7.84 -6.92
N ASP A 37 -17.87 6.92 -7.74
CA ASP A 37 -19.29 6.69 -7.98
C ASP A 37 -19.89 5.68 -6.97
N GLY A 38 -19.02 4.98 -6.22
CA GLY A 38 -19.38 4.03 -5.18
C GLY A 38 -19.29 2.56 -5.62
N GLU A 39 -18.83 2.31 -6.85
CA GLU A 39 -18.64 0.96 -7.36
C GLU A 39 -17.41 0.29 -6.73
N THR A 40 -17.50 -1.01 -6.49
CA THR A 40 -16.41 -1.75 -5.84
C THR A 40 -15.31 -2.07 -6.85
N LEU A 41 -14.11 -1.56 -6.59
CA LEU A 41 -12.89 -1.86 -7.35
C LEU A 41 -12.20 -3.13 -6.83
N GLU A 42 -12.12 -3.29 -5.51
CA GLU A 42 -11.48 -4.44 -4.86
C GLU A 42 -12.21 -4.80 -3.57
N GLN A 43 -12.20 -6.08 -3.22
CA GLN A 43 -12.79 -6.60 -1.99
C GLN A 43 -11.87 -7.63 -1.32
N PHE A 44 -11.47 -7.34 -0.08
CA PHE A 44 -10.84 -8.27 0.83
C PHE A 44 -11.86 -8.79 1.84
N ARG A 45 -11.91 -10.12 2.08
CA ARG A 45 -12.86 -10.75 3.00
C ARG A 45 -12.25 -11.92 3.77
N VAL A 46 -12.40 -11.88 5.08
CA VAL A 46 -12.13 -13.01 5.97
C VAL A 46 -13.35 -13.94 5.95
N ILE A 47 -13.11 -15.21 5.65
CA ILE A 47 -14.17 -16.26 5.67
C ILE A 47 -14.16 -17.00 7.01
N ALA A 48 -12.97 -17.29 7.53
CA ALA A 48 -12.76 -17.89 8.84
C ALA A 48 -11.44 -17.39 9.41
N PHE A 49 -11.41 -17.11 10.71
CA PHE A 49 -10.19 -16.76 11.45
C PHE A 49 -10.28 -17.25 12.89
N THR A 50 -9.13 -17.42 13.52
CA THR A 50 -9.00 -17.69 14.94
C THR A 50 -7.88 -16.83 15.50
N VAL A 51 -8.05 -16.38 16.74
CA VAL A 51 -7.02 -15.64 17.48
C VAL A 51 -6.52 -16.53 18.61
N SER A 52 -5.20 -16.74 18.64
CA SER A 52 -4.52 -17.54 19.65
C SER A 52 -3.59 -16.64 20.45
N GLN A 53 -3.44 -16.92 21.75
CA GLN A 53 -2.43 -16.26 22.60
C GLN A 53 -1.03 -16.78 22.30
N ASP A 54 -0.93 -18.06 21.93
CA ASP A 54 0.34 -18.70 21.62
C ASP A 54 0.66 -18.66 20.12
N ILE A 55 1.95 -18.54 19.81
CA ILE A 55 2.48 -18.57 18.44
C ILE A 55 2.48 -20.02 17.95
N GLY A 56 1.79 -20.30 16.84
CA GLY A 56 1.74 -21.65 16.25
C GLY A 56 3.11 -22.18 15.82
N SER A 57 3.28 -23.50 15.88
CA SER A 57 4.55 -24.19 15.59
C SER A 57 5.17 -23.83 14.23
N ASN A 58 4.34 -23.64 13.20
CA ASN A 58 4.80 -23.23 11.87
C ASN A 58 5.48 -21.84 11.89
N MET A 59 4.95 -20.88 12.65
CA MET A 59 5.55 -19.55 12.78
C MET A 59 6.85 -19.60 13.60
N GLN A 60 6.91 -20.45 14.63
CA GLN A 60 8.15 -20.69 15.38
C GLN A 60 9.23 -21.33 14.51
N ALA A 61 8.85 -22.24 13.60
CA ALA A 61 9.76 -22.82 12.62
C ALA A 61 10.23 -21.77 11.60
N LEU A 62 9.32 -20.93 11.09
CA LEU A 62 9.64 -19.85 10.16
C LEU A 62 10.64 -18.85 10.75
N ALA A 63 10.49 -18.50 12.03
CA ALA A 63 11.42 -17.60 12.73
C ALA A 63 12.87 -18.14 12.77
N LYS A 64 13.06 -19.46 12.65
CA LYS A 64 14.37 -20.12 12.61
C LYS A 64 14.77 -20.55 11.19
N ALA A 65 13.90 -20.35 10.21
CA ALA A 65 14.14 -20.78 8.86
C ALA A 65 15.26 -19.95 8.22
N ASN A 66 16.12 -20.62 7.46
CA ASN A 66 17.11 -19.93 6.64
C ASN A 66 16.42 -19.40 5.39
N LEU A 67 16.03 -18.13 5.41
CA LEU A 67 15.36 -17.46 4.30
C LEU A 67 16.37 -17.04 3.22
N PRO A 68 15.93 -16.93 1.95
CA PRO A 68 16.78 -16.36 0.90
C PRO A 68 17.35 -15.01 1.32
N PRO A 69 18.63 -14.73 1.01
CA PRO A 69 19.23 -13.45 1.38
C PRO A 69 18.50 -12.30 0.70
N LEU A 70 18.53 -11.14 1.34
CA LEU A 70 17.99 -9.92 0.75
C LEU A 70 18.72 -9.63 -0.56
N LEU A 71 17.97 -9.53 -1.65
CA LEU A 71 18.52 -9.08 -2.93
C LEU A 71 18.79 -7.58 -2.84
N SER A 72 20.01 -7.18 -3.22
CA SER A 72 20.31 -5.77 -3.43
C SER A 72 19.52 -5.29 -4.64
N VAL A 73 18.46 -4.53 -4.39
CA VAL A 73 17.78 -3.79 -5.45
C VAL A 73 18.61 -2.53 -5.70
N PRO A 74 19.07 -2.27 -6.93
CA PRO A 74 19.74 -1.02 -7.24
C PRO A 74 18.82 0.13 -6.83
N GLY A 75 19.21 0.88 -5.81
CA GLY A 75 18.55 2.15 -5.49
C GLY A 75 18.73 3.04 -6.70
N GLY A 76 17.63 3.51 -7.29
CA GLY A 76 17.73 4.48 -8.38
C GLY A 76 18.46 5.74 -7.90
N GLU A 77 19.20 6.39 -8.79
CA GLU A 77 19.95 7.58 -8.43
C GLU A 77 19.00 8.66 -7.89
N LYS A 78 19.30 9.19 -6.71
CA LYS A 78 18.62 10.37 -6.16
C LYS A 78 19.11 11.60 -6.91
N THR A 79 18.42 11.93 -8.00
CA THR A 79 18.72 13.08 -8.85
C THR A 79 17.65 14.16 -8.69
N LYS A 80 18.05 15.42 -8.79
CA LYS A 80 17.12 16.55 -8.87
C LYS A 80 16.56 16.61 -10.29
N PHE A 81 15.24 16.46 -10.42
CA PHE A 81 14.56 16.63 -11.70
C PHE A 81 14.27 18.10 -11.98
N ASN A 82 14.26 18.46 -13.26
CA ASN A 82 13.91 19.81 -13.71
C ASN A 82 12.38 20.02 -13.81
N TRP A 83 11.60 19.05 -13.36
CA TRP A 83 10.15 19.11 -13.31
C TRP A 83 9.64 18.67 -11.93
N SER A 84 8.48 19.22 -11.59
CA SER A 84 7.66 18.83 -10.45
C SER A 84 6.20 18.99 -10.86
N PRO A 85 5.29 18.15 -10.35
CA PRO A 85 3.86 18.38 -10.51
C PRO A 85 3.49 19.77 -9.98
N SER A 86 2.74 20.55 -10.74
CA SER A 86 2.23 21.86 -10.29
C SER A 86 1.10 21.72 -9.27
N TRP A 87 0.45 20.56 -9.24
CA TRP A 87 -0.63 20.24 -8.33
C TRP A 87 -0.57 18.77 -7.94
N VAL A 88 -0.81 18.50 -6.65
CA VAL A 88 -1.08 17.18 -6.10
C VAL A 88 -2.26 17.28 -5.12
N PRO A 89 -3.04 16.21 -4.91
CA PRO A 89 -4.15 16.25 -3.96
C PRO A 89 -3.70 16.50 -2.52
N GLN A 90 -4.61 17.00 -1.69
CA GLN A 90 -4.26 17.35 -0.32
C GLN A 90 -3.88 16.11 0.48
N GLY A 91 -2.68 16.15 1.08
CA GLY A 91 -2.12 15.07 1.90
C GLY A 91 -1.02 14.28 1.20
N PHE A 92 -0.93 14.32 -0.13
CA PHE A 92 0.15 13.65 -0.84
C PHE A 92 1.50 14.33 -0.60
N SER A 93 2.51 13.50 -0.39
CA SER A 93 3.91 13.91 -0.27
C SER A 93 4.81 12.98 -1.09
N GLU A 94 5.95 13.48 -1.56
CA GLU A 94 6.89 12.67 -2.32
C GLU A 94 7.64 11.71 -1.37
N VAL A 95 7.51 10.41 -1.61
CA VAL A 95 8.14 9.34 -0.82
C VAL A 95 9.52 8.99 -1.37
N SER A 96 9.66 8.98 -2.70
CA SER A 96 10.95 8.70 -3.33
C SER A 96 11.03 9.25 -4.75
N SER A 97 12.26 9.51 -5.20
CA SER A 97 12.59 9.87 -6.58
C SER A 97 13.69 8.96 -7.09
N SER A 98 13.61 8.52 -8.34
CA SER A 98 14.64 7.70 -8.96
C SER A 98 14.76 7.94 -10.45
N ARG A 99 15.98 7.85 -10.98
CA ARG A 99 16.24 7.74 -12.42
C ARG A 99 16.73 6.32 -12.74
N ARG A 100 16.15 5.70 -13.77
CA ARG A 100 16.56 4.36 -14.24
C ARG A 100 16.54 4.28 -15.77
N PRO A 101 17.43 3.51 -16.42
CA PRO A 101 17.37 3.31 -17.86
C PRO A 101 16.12 2.52 -18.26
N LEU A 102 15.61 2.77 -19.46
CA LEU A 102 14.58 1.95 -20.08
C LEU A 102 15.11 0.54 -20.38
N PRO A 103 14.38 -0.53 -20.03
CA PRO A 103 14.84 -1.90 -20.28
C PRO A 103 15.01 -2.27 -21.76
N THR A 104 14.32 -1.57 -22.66
CA THR A 104 14.22 -1.92 -24.09
C THR A 104 14.91 -0.93 -25.04
N MET A 105 15.44 0.17 -24.51
CA MET A 105 16.15 1.18 -25.30
C MET A 105 17.40 1.60 -24.55
N ASP A 106 18.56 1.43 -25.19
CA ASP A 106 19.84 1.81 -24.61
C ASP A 106 19.85 3.29 -24.21
N ASN A 107 20.22 3.54 -22.95
CA ASN A 107 20.50 4.85 -22.38
C ASN A 107 19.37 5.90 -22.39
N LEU A 108 18.09 5.53 -22.62
CA LEU A 108 16.98 6.48 -22.42
C LEU A 108 16.55 6.49 -20.94
N PRO A 109 16.73 7.60 -20.19
CA PRO A 109 16.40 7.63 -18.77
C PRO A 109 14.90 7.81 -18.54
N ILE A 110 14.34 7.06 -17.58
CA ILE A 110 13.05 7.33 -16.94
C ILE A 110 13.31 8.03 -15.62
N GLU A 111 12.63 9.16 -15.41
CA GLU A 111 12.56 9.85 -14.14
C GLU A 111 11.23 9.55 -13.46
N SER A 112 11.27 9.04 -12.24
CA SER A 112 10.09 8.64 -11.48
C SER A 112 10.06 9.37 -10.15
N ARG A 113 8.91 9.96 -9.79
CA ARG A 113 8.58 10.40 -8.44
C ARG A 113 7.42 9.58 -7.91
N LEU A 114 7.58 8.96 -6.75
CA LEU A 114 6.54 8.25 -6.02
C LEU A 114 5.93 9.20 -4.99
N TYR A 115 4.61 9.37 -5.04
CA TYR A 115 3.86 10.14 -4.05
C TYR A 115 2.99 9.21 -3.23
N SER A 116 2.74 9.57 -1.97
CA SER A 116 1.73 8.91 -1.14
C SER A 116 1.09 9.89 -0.16
N ASP A 117 -0.19 9.67 0.17
CA ASP A 117 -0.90 10.34 1.28
C ASP A 117 -0.93 9.51 2.57
N GLY A 118 -0.20 8.40 2.60
CA GLY A 118 -0.15 7.42 3.69
C GLY A 118 -1.12 6.26 3.51
N LEU A 119 -2.05 6.35 2.55
CA LEU A 119 -2.96 5.27 2.18
C LEU A 119 -2.85 4.93 0.68
N PHE A 120 -2.85 5.95 -0.18
CA PHE A 120 -2.65 5.85 -1.62
C PHE A 120 -1.28 6.37 -2.04
#